data_AF-A0A932DKH8-F1
#
_entry.id   AF-A0A932DKH8-F1
#
_cell.length_a   1.000
_cell.length_b   1.000
_cell.length_c   1.000
_cell.angle_alpha   90.00
_cell.angle_beta   90.00
_cell.angle_gamma   90.00
#
_symmetry.space_group_name_H-M   'P 1'
#
loop_
_entity.id
_entity.type
_entity.pdbx_description
1 polymer ?
#
loop_
_entity_poly.entity_id
_entity_poly.type
_entity_poly.pdbx_seq_one_letter_code
_entity_poly.pdbx_strand_id
1 'polypeptide(L)'
;MKNRTLLTGIVALAAALIIGQVLAFFIAPASWKVFVERLPVILSQIAFWGPICAIFSAGFVFLTLRLLGFGSLEEIRQESVEQNNPTPAIIFAGTLIASILFLTLVIRP
;
A
#
# COMPACT_ATOMS: atom_id res chain seq x y z
N MET A 1 6.60 22.45 -16.04
CA MET A 1 6.90 21.07 -16.52
C MET A 1 6.46 20.00 -15.51
N LYS A 2 6.82 20.10 -14.22
CA LYS A 2 6.47 19.13 -13.15
C LYS A 2 4.97 18.76 -13.07
N ASN A 3 4.07 19.75 -13.17
CA ASN A 3 2.62 19.50 -13.12
C ASN A 3 2.09 18.74 -14.35
N ARG A 4 2.71 18.93 -15.53
CA ARG A 4 2.32 18.18 -16.73
C ARG A 4 2.73 16.72 -16.61
N THR A 5 3.94 16.44 -16.10
CA THR A 5 4.41 15.06 -15.89
C THR A 5 3.54 14.30 -14.87
N LEU A 6 3.17 14.94 -13.76
CA LEU A 6 2.25 14.36 -12.78
C LEU A 6 0.89 14.03 -13.42
N LEU A 7 0.32 14.98 -14.17
CA LEU A 7 -0.97 14.81 -14.81
C LEU A 7 -0.95 13.70 -15.87
N THR A 8 0.10 13.64 -16.69
CA THR A 8 0.32 12.55 -17.65
C THR A 8 0.43 11.20 -16.93
N GLY A 9 1.13 11.13 -15.80
CA GLY A 9 1.25 9.91 -15.00
C GLY A 9 -0.11 9.44 -14.45
N ILE A 10 -0.92 10.35 -13.91
CA ILE A 10 -2.26 10.04 -13.41
C ILE A 10 -3.16 9.56 -14.56
N VAL A 11 -3.14 10.24 -15.71
CA VAL A 11 -3.93 9.86 -16.88
C VAL A 11 -3.51 8.50 -17.41
N ALA A 12 -2.20 8.22 -17.50
CA ALA A 12 -1.70 6.93 -17.93
C ALA A 12 -2.11 5.80 -16.98
N LEU A 13 -2.05 6.04 -15.67
CA LEU A 13 -2.50 5.06 -14.67
C LEU A 13 -4.00 4.81 -14.77
N ALA A 14 -4.81 5.87 -14.88
CA ALA A 14 -6.25 5.74 -15.05
C ALA A 14 -6.59 4.98 -16.34
N ALA A 15 -5.91 5.28 -17.46
CA ALA A 15 -6.10 4.58 -18.72
C ALA A 15 -5.75 3.09 -18.61
N ALA A 16 -4.62 2.74 -17.98
CA ALA A 16 -4.22 1.36 -17.76
C ALA A 16 -5.24 0.58 -16.91
N LEU A 17 -5.76 1.19 -15.84
CA LEU A 17 -6.80 0.59 -15.00
C LEU A 17 -8.10 0.37 -15.78
N ILE A 18 -8.55 1.36 -16.55
CA ILE A 18 -9.77 1.24 -17.36
C ILE A 18 -9.62 0.15 -18.42
N ILE A 19 -8.51 0.14 -19.17
CA ILE A 19 -8.24 -0.88 -20.18
C ILE A 19 -8.21 -2.27 -19.55
N GLY A 20 -7.56 -2.43 -18.40
CA GLY A 20 -7.55 -3.69 -17.66
C GLY A 20 -8.95 -4.18 -17.27
N GLN A 21 -9.82 -3.28 -16.80
CA GLN A 21 -11.21 -3.62 -16.47
C GLN A 21 -12.03 -4.01 -17.70
N VAL A 22 -11.86 -3.29 -18.82
CA VAL A 22 -12.52 -3.60 -20.08
C VAL A 22 -12.09 -4.98 -20.59
N LEU A 23 -10.78 -5.26 -20.59
CA LEU A 23 -10.25 -6.57 -20.97
C LEU A 23 -10.78 -7.69 -20.05
N ALA A 24 -10.81 -7.47 -18.73
CA ALA A 24 -11.34 -8.45 -17.78
C ALA A 24 -12.81 -8.77 -18.04
N PHE A 25 -13.63 -7.76 -18.37
CA PHE A 25 -15.03 -7.95 -18.74
C PHE A 25 -15.19 -8.81 -20.01
N PHE A 26 -14.37 -8.58 -21.04
CA PHE A 26 -14.45 -9.34 -22.29
C PHE A 26 -13.89 -10.77 -22.16
N ILE A 27 -12.86 -10.99 -21.33
CA ILE A 27 -12.24 -12.31 -21.14
C ILE A 27 -13.09 -13.19 -20.22
N ALA A 28 -13.62 -12.64 -19.12
CA ALA A 28 -14.33 -13.39 -18.09
C ALA A 28 -15.52 -12.59 -17.50
N PRO A 29 -16.61 -12.39 -18.28
CA PRO A 29 -17.71 -11.51 -17.88
C PRO A 29 -18.45 -11.99 -16.62
N ALA A 30 -18.56 -13.30 -16.40
CA ALA A 30 -19.20 -13.85 -15.21
C ALA A 30 -18.41 -13.52 -13.93
N SER A 31 -17.10 -13.77 -13.94
CA SER A 31 -16.20 -13.44 -12.82
C SER A 31 -16.15 -11.94 -12.55
N TRP A 32 -16.12 -11.12 -13.61
CA TRP A 32 -16.12 -9.67 -13.49
C TRP A 32 -17.40 -9.15 -12.81
N LYS A 33 -18.58 -9.65 -13.19
CA LYS A 33 -19.85 -9.26 -12.55
C LYS A 33 -19.86 -9.58 -11.06
N VAL A 34 -19.48 -10.80 -10.69
CA VAL A 34 -19.39 -11.21 -9.28
C VAL A 34 -18.44 -10.31 -8.51
N PHE A 35 -17.27 -9.98 -9.07
CA PHE A 35 -16.33 -9.05 -8.44
C PHE A 35 -16.95 -7.66 -8.20
N VAL A 36 -17.63 -7.11 -9.20
CA VAL A 36 -18.26 -5.78 -9.09
C VAL A 36 -19.39 -5.77 -8.06
N GLU A 37 -20.18 -6.84 -7.98
CA GLU A 37 -21.22 -7.00 -6.95
C GLU A 37 -20.64 -7.08 -5.53
N ARG A 38 -19.43 -7.64 -5.38
CA ARG A 38 -18.71 -7.71 -4.09
C ARG A 38 -17.91 -6.45 -3.76
N LEU A 39 -17.67 -5.58 -4.73
CA LEU A 39 -16.85 -4.38 -4.56
C LEU A 39 -17.27 -3.51 -3.35
N PRO A 40 -18.56 -3.25 -3.07
CA PRO A 40 -18.97 -2.48 -1.90
C PRO A 40 -18.55 -3.12 -0.57
N VAL A 41 -18.57 -4.45 -0.49
CA VAL A 41 -18.14 -5.21 0.70
C VAL A 41 -16.63 -5.15 0.85
N ILE A 42 -15.89 -5.30 -0.24
CA ILE A 42 -14.43 -5.17 -0.24
C ILE A 42 -14.02 -3.76 0.20
N LEU A 43 -14.67 -2.73 -0.36
CA LEU A 43 -14.38 -1.34 -0.01
C LEU A 43 -14.73 -1.02 1.45
N SER A 44 -15.82 -1.57 2.00
CA SER A 44 -16.17 -1.37 3.41
C SER A 44 -15.16 -2.04 4.35
N GLN A 45 -14.68 -3.24 4.00
CA GLN A 45 -13.61 -3.92 4.74
C GLN A 45 -12.30 -3.12 4.69
N ILE A 46 -11.91 -2.59 3.52
CA ILE A 46 -10.72 -1.73 3.40
C ILE A 46 -10.88 -0.45 4.21
N ALA A 47 -12.05 0.20 4.14
CA ALA A 47 -12.32 1.44 4.86
C ALA A 47 -12.27 1.25 6.38
N PHE A 48 -12.65 0.06 6.88
CA PHE A 48 -12.59 -0.28 8.30
C PHE A 48 -11.18 -0.73 8.73
N TRP A 49 -10.62 -1.74 8.06
CA TRP A 49 -9.35 -2.36 8.46
C TRP A 49 -8.12 -1.56 8.03
N GLY A 50 -8.18 -0.83 6.92
CA GLY A 50 -7.06 -0.05 6.40
C GLY A 50 -6.51 0.96 7.42
N PRO A 51 -7.35 1.83 8.02
CA PRO A 51 -6.91 2.76 9.06
C PRO A 51 -6.35 2.05 10.29
N ILE A 52 -6.97 0.95 10.72
CA ILE A 52 -6.49 0.15 11.87
C ILE A 52 -5.08 -0.37 11.59
N CYS A 53 -4.87 -1.03 10.44
CA CYS A 53 -3.56 -1.51 10.02
C CYS A 53 -2.54 -0.37 9.94
N ALA A 54 -2.91 0.77 9.36
CA ALA A 54 -2.01 1.91 9.26
C ALA A 54 -1.53 2.41 10.64
N ILE A 55 -2.44 2.54 11.60
CA ILE A 55 -2.12 2.99 12.97
C ILE A 55 -1.20 1.99 13.66
N PHE A 56 -1.55 0.70 13.66
CA PHE A 56 -0.74 -0.33 14.32
C PHE A 56 0.63 -0.47 13.66
N SER A 57 0.69 -0.49 12.34
CA SER A 57 1.95 -0.57 11.60
C SER A 57 2.85 0.64 11.83
N ALA A 58 2.30 1.85 11.80
CA ALA A 58 3.06 3.06 12.11
C ALA A 58 3.57 3.04 13.56
N GLY A 59 2.74 2.58 14.51
CA GLY A 59 3.13 2.41 15.90
C GLY A 59 4.27 1.40 16.08
N PHE A 60 4.19 0.24 15.44
CA PHE A 60 5.26 -0.77 15.46
C PHE A 60 6.57 -0.23 14.88
N VAL A 61 6.52 0.37 13.68
CA VAL A 61 7.71 0.96 13.05
C VAL A 61 8.33 2.01 13.96
N PHE A 62 7.53 2.93 14.50
CA PHE A 62 7.99 3.96 15.41
C PHE A 62 8.66 3.37 16.66
N LEU A 63 8.02 2.40 17.30
CA LEU A 63 8.55 1.74 18.50
C LEU A 63 9.84 0.99 18.20
N THR A 64 9.90 0.21 17.13
CA THR A 64 11.10 -0.55 16.75
C THR A 64 12.27 0.39 16.46
N LEU A 65 12.04 1.48 15.72
CA LEU A 65 13.08 2.46 15.44
C LEU A 65 13.57 3.16 16.72
N ARG A 66 12.65 3.50 17.64
CA ARG A 66 13.02 4.06 18.96
C ARG A 66 13.86 3.09 19.78
N LEU A 67 13.52 1.81 19.79
CA LEU A 67 14.28 0.77 20.50
C LEU A 67 15.68 0.55 19.91
N LEU A 68 15.84 0.79 18.61
CA LEU A 68 17.13 0.76 17.93
C LEU A 68 17.97 2.03 18.11
N GLY A 69 17.45 3.01 18.87
CA GLY A 69 18.17 4.25 19.19
C GLY A 69 17.86 5.43 18.27
N PHE A 70 17.05 5.26 17.22
CA PHE A 70 16.70 6.36 16.32
C PHE A 70 15.79 7.38 17.03
N GLY A 71 16.27 8.61 17.18
CA GLY A 71 15.57 9.71 17.82
C GLY A 71 14.71 10.54 16.85
N SER A 72 15.03 10.51 15.55
CA SER A 72 14.35 11.32 14.53
C SER A 72 14.33 10.67 13.14
N LEU A 73 13.46 11.18 12.26
CA LEU A 73 13.43 10.78 10.85
C LEU A 73 14.70 11.19 10.08
N GLU A 74 15.35 12.28 10.49
CA GLU A 74 16.58 12.75 9.85
C GLU A 74 17.74 11.80 10.14
N GLU A 75 17.84 11.29 11.37
CA GLU A 75 18.84 10.29 11.75
C GLU A 75 18.67 8.98 10.96
N ILE A 76 17.42 8.55 10.77
CA ILE A 76 17.10 7.40 9.91
C ILE A 76 17.55 7.65 8.46
N ARG A 77 17.32 8.87 7.94
CA ARG A 77 17.74 9.25 6.59
C ARG A 77 19.26 9.20 6.45
N GLN A 78 19.99 9.78 7.40
CA GLN A 78 21.46 9.79 7.41
C GLN A 78 22.02 8.37 7.46
N GLU A 79 21.55 7.53 8.39
CA GLU A 79 21.99 6.13 8.50
C GLU A 79 21.64 5.30 7.26
N SER A 80 20.43 5.44 6.73
CA SER A 80 19.98 4.64 5.59
C SER A 80 20.63 5.05 4.26
N VAL A 81 20.89 6.36 4.06
CA VAL A 81 21.36 6.90 2.79
C VAL A 81 22.86 7.15 2.78
N GLU A 82 23.41 7.74 3.84
CA GLU A 82 24.82 8.12 3.90
C GLU A 82 25.69 6.96 4.40
N GLN A 83 25.16 6.15 5.32
CA GLN A 83 25.86 4.98 5.87
C GLN A 83 25.38 3.65 5.28
N ASN A 84 24.38 3.69 4.40
CA ASN A 84 23.80 2.53 3.73
C ASN A 84 23.36 1.42 4.69
N ASN A 85 22.90 1.78 5.90
CA ASN A 85 22.36 0.82 6.87
C ASN A 85 20.99 0.33 6.38
N PRO A 86 20.82 -0.96 6.07
CA PRO A 86 19.56 -1.49 5.53
C PRO A 86 18.47 -1.64 6.60
N THR A 87 18.81 -1.49 7.88
CA THR A 87 17.93 -1.82 9.01
C THR A 87 16.58 -1.07 8.98
N PRO A 88 16.54 0.27 8.81
CA PRO A 88 15.26 0.97 8.76
C PRO A 88 14.42 0.52 7.56
N ALA A 89 15.03 0.35 6.39
CA ALA A 89 14.33 -0.10 5.19
C ALA A 89 13.70 -1.49 5.36
N ILE A 90 14.41 -2.42 6.01
CA ILE A 90 13.90 -3.76 6.33
C ILE A 90 12.68 -3.68 7.27
N ILE A 91 12.72 -2.81 8.28
CA ILE A 91 11.60 -2.65 9.23
C ILE A 91 10.36 -2.10 8.52
N PHE A 92 10.53 -1.08 7.67
CA PHE A 92 9.44 -0.52 6.87
C PHE A 92 8.86 -1.55 5.90
N ALA A 93 9.71 -2.22 5.11
CA ALA A 93 9.29 -3.20 4.12
C ALA A 93 8.63 -4.43 4.77
N GLY A 94 9.23 -4.96 5.83
CA GLY A 94 8.69 -6.09 6.59
C GLY A 94 7.34 -5.77 7.21
N THR A 95 7.19 -4.57 7.78
CA THR A 95 5.90 -4.11 8.32
C THR A 95 4.86 -3.97 7.22
N LEU A 96 5.21 -3.35 6.08
CA LEU A 96 4.29 -3.21 4.93
C LEU A 96 3.81 -4.57 4.42
N ILE A 97 4.71 -5.54 4.27
CA ILE A 97 4.38 -6.90 3.85
C ILE A 97 3.43 -7.54 4.86
N ALA A 98 3.73 -7.45 6.16
CA ALA A 98 2.87 -8.00 7.21
C ALA A 98 1.47 -7.37 7.18
N SER A 99 1.35 -6.06 6.98
CA SER A 99 0.07 -5.37 6.86
C SER A 99 -0.73 -5.83 5.64
N ILE A 100 -0.07 -5.99 4.49
CA ILE A 100 -0.72 -6.48 3.27
C ILE A 100 -1.21 -7.91 3.49
N LEU A 101 -0.37 -8.80 4.04
CA LEU A 101 -0.76 -10.17 4.34
C LEU A 101 -1.96 -10.22 5.30
N PHE A 102 -1.95 -9.41 6.36
CA PHE A 102 -3.09 -9.31 7.26
C PHE A 102 -4.36 -8.84 6.54
N LEU A 103 -4.27 -7.78 5.73
CA LEU A 103 -5.41 -7.29 4.94
C LEU A 103 -5.94 -8.37 4.00
N THR A 104 -5.08 -9.17 3.37
CA THR A 104 -5.53 -10.29 2.50
C THR A 104 -6.24 -11.41 3.27
N LEU A 105 -5.90 -11.62 4.56
CA LEU A 105 -6.57 -12.62 5.40
C LEU A 105 -7.96 -12.15 5.86
N VAL A 106 -8.08 -10.84 6.08
CA VAL A 106 -9.29 -10.24 6.65
C VAL A 106 -10.28 -9.80 5.57
N ILE A 107 -9.78 -9.38 4.40
CA ILE A 107 -10.61 -9.06 3.24
C ILE A 107 -11.04 -10.38 2.59
N ARG A 108 -12.26 -10.83 2.90
CA ARG A 108 -12.87 -11.99 2.27
C ARG A 108 -13.86 -11.52 1.20
N PRO A 109 -13.61 -11.82 -0.09
CA PRO A 109 -14.49 -11.45 -1.20
C PRO A 109 -15.84 -12.18 -1.15
#